data_AF-A0A8T9SFL5-F1
#
_entry.id   AF-A0A8T9SFL5-F1
#
_cell.length_a   1.000
_cell.length_b   1.000
_cell.length_c   1.000
_cell.angle_alpha   90.00
_cell.angle_beta   90.00
_cell.angle_gamma   90.00
#
_symmetry.space_group_name_H-M   'P 1'
#
loop_
_entity.id
_entity.type
_entity.pdbx_description
1 polymer ?
#
loop_
_entity_poly.entity_id
_entity_poly.type
_entity_poly.pdbx_seq_one_letter_code
_entity_poly.pdbx_strand_id
1 'polypeptide(L)'
;MRYFGPAPDVPSIEHRKLSPNPLPQMPLLITLPHTDADTAQFSFSPQADQSRIIGNGVRELKEFFTFELPPTEQFTTIKNLTPGKLEKRDDAWHVVQKASIALS
;
A
#
# COMPACT_ATOMS: atom_id res chain seq x y z
N MET A 1 7.37 13.33 4.82
CA MET A 1 8.39 12.25 4.77
C MET A 1 7.82 11.04 4.05
N ARG A 2 8.65 10.23 3.38
CA ARG A 2 8.20 9.05 2.61
C ARG A 2 8.85 7.78 3.17
N TYR A 3 8.03 6.75 3.31
CA TYR A 3 8.45 5.42 3.71
C TYR A 3 7.81 4.38 2.80
N PHE A 4 8.39 3.20 2.78
CA PHE A 4 7.95 2.06 2.01
C PHE A 4 7.76 0.88 2.95
N GLY A 5 6.77 0.05 2.68
CA GLY A 5 6.45 -1.09 3.52
C GLY A 5 5.80 -2.25 2.78
N PRO A 6 5.74 -3.43 3.43
CA PRO A 6 4.97 -4.56 2.94
C PRO A 6 3.46 -4.25 3.02
N ALA A 7 2.66 -4.91 2.19
CA ALA A 7 1.20 -5.02 2.39
C ALA A 7 0.91 -6.40 3.01
N PRO A 8 0.82 -6.52 4.34
CA PRO A 8 0.43 -7.79 4.96
C PRO A 8 -1.05 -8.11 4.68
N ASP A 9 -1.45 -9.33 5.01
CA ASP A 9 -2.84 -9.81 4.97
C ASP A 9 -3.72 -9.28 6.11
N VAL A 10 -3.24 -8.29 6.86
CA VAL A 10 -3.96 -7.54 7.88
C VAL A 10 -3.92 -6.04 7.55
N PRO A 11 -4.95 -5.26 7.90
CA PRO A 11 -5.03 -3.84 7.57
C PRO A 11 -4.17 -2.95 8.50
N SER A 12 -2.93 -3.38 8.78
CA SER A 12 -2.00 -2.67 9.66
C SER A 12 -0.54 -2.96 9.32
N ILE A 13 0.35 -2.00 9.58
CA ILE A 13 1.79 -2.11 9.30
C ILE A 13 2.57 -1.69 10.54
N GLU A 14 3.35 -2.60 11.12
CA GLU A 14 4.26 -2.27 12.22
C GLU A 14 5.28 -1.22 11.77
N HIS A 15 5.55 -0.20 12.61
CA HIS A 15 6.47 0.88 12.25
C HIS A 15 7.87 0.37 11.87
N ARG A 16 8.38 -0.65 12.57
CA ARG A 16 9.69 -1.27 12.30
C ARG A 16 9.82 -1.90 10.91
N LYS A 17 8.71 -2.17 10.22
CA LYS A 17 8.69 -2.74 8.86
C LYS A 17 8.78 -1.65 7.78
N LEU A 18 8.75 -0.37 8.18
CA LEU A 18 8.88 0.75 7.28
C LEU A 18 10.35 1.05 6.98
N SER A 19 10.62 1.35 5.72
CA SER A 19 11.95 1.68 5.22
C SER A 19 11.91 3.02 4.47
N PRO A 20 12.91 3.90 4.61
CA PRO A 20 13.03 5.07 3.75
C PRO A 20 13.47 4.71 2.33
N ASN A 21 13.99 3.49 2.13
CA ASN A 21 14.48 3.00 0.84
C ASN A 21 13.35 2.27 0.09
N PRO A 22 13.04 2.66 -1.16
CA PRO A 22 12.08 1.94 -1.99
C PRO A 22 12.67 0.61 -2.43
N LEU A 23 12.05 -0.49 -2.00
CA LEU A 23 12.42 -1.82 -2.45
C LEU A 23 11.31 -2.40 -3.35
N PRO A 24 11.65 -3.18 -4.40
CA PRO A 24 10.66 -3.74 -5.32
C PRO A 24 9.58 -4.60 -4.66
N GLN A 25 9.88 -5.21 -3.51
CA GLN A 25 8.94 -6.03 -2.72
C GLN A 25 8.07 -5.23 -1.74
N MET A 26 8.18 -3.90 -1.72
CA MET A 26 7.41 -3.03 -0.82
C MET A 26 6.30 -2.31 -1.61
N PRO A 27 5.09 -2.90 -1.70
CA PRO A 27 4.00 -2.37 -2.50
C PRO A 27 3.39 -1.08 -1.94
N LEU A 28 3.64 -0.74 -0.67
CA LEU A 28 3.06 0.45 -0.04
C LEU A 28 4.06 1.59 -0.03
N LEU A 29 3.63 2.76 -0.52
CA LEU A 29 4.26 4.05 -0.29
C LEU A 29 3.43 4.79 0.77
N ILE A 30 4.07 5.14 1.88
CA ILE A 30 3.46 5.87 2.99
C ILE A 30 4.06 7.28 3.04
N THR A 31 3.20 8.29 3.09
CA THR A 31 3.58 9.70 3.16
C THR A 31 3.07 10.31 4.45
N LEU A 32 3.99 10.70 5.32
CA LEU A 32 3.70 11.46 6.53
C LEU A 32 3.78 12.97 6.25
N PRO A 33 2.88 13.80 6.80
CA PRO A 33 2.97 15.26 6.69
C PRO A 33 4.20 15.82 7.43
N HIS A 34 4.55 15.25 8.59
CA HIS A 34 5.76 15.55 9.38
C HIS A 34 6.20 14.30 10.17
N THR A 35 7.37 14.34 10.81
CA THR A 35 7.98 13.17 11.48
C THR A 35 7.10 12.60 12.59
N ASP A 36 6.52 13.46 13.42
CA ASP A 36 5.70 13.05 14.58
C ASP A 36 4.19 12.99 14.26
N ALA A 37 3.84 12.75 13.00
CA ALA A 37 2.44 12.68 12.60
C ALA A 37 1.80 11.39 13.11
N ASP A 38 0.57 11.50 13.62
CA ASP A 38 -0.26 10.35 14.00
C ASP A 38 -1.17 9.89 12.85
N THR A 39 -1.16 10.62 11.73
CA THR A 39 -1.87 10.27 10.50
C THR A 39 -0.91 10.25 9.32
N ALA A 40 -1.16 9.36 8.36
CA ALA A 40 -0.41 9.28 7.13
C ALA A 40 -1.32 8.97 5.95
N GLN A 41 -0.88 9.35 4.75
CA GLN A 41 -1.48 8.88 3.51
C GLN A 41 -0.69 7.69 2.98
N PHE A 42 -1.36 6.80 2.26
CA PHE A 42 -0.66 5.73 1.55
C PHE A 42 -1.20 5.50 0.14
N SER A 43 -0.35 4.97 -0.73
CA SER A 43 -0.67 4.60 -2.10
C SER A 43 0.15 3.39 -2.51
N PHE A 44 -0.11 2.86 -3.71
CA PHE A 44 0.75 1.87 -4.32
C PHE A 44 2.12 2.51 -4.63
N SER A 45 3.20 1.79 -4.33
CA SER A 45 4.58 2.21 -4.57
C SER A 45 4.90 2.12 -6.06
N PRO A 46 5.31 3.22 -6.72
CA PRO A 46 5.69 3.18 -8.13
C PRO A 46 6.97 2.36 -8.38
N GLN A 47 7.72 2.01 -7.34
CA GLN A 47 8.94 1.21 -7.39
C GLN A 47 8.67 -0.27 -7.15
N ALA A 48 7.45 -0.64 -6.77
CA ALA A 48 7.10 -2.03 -6.57
C ALA A 48 7.11 -2.80 -7.89
N ASP A 49 7.69 -4.00 -7.85
CA ASP A 49 7.68 -4.93 -8.98
C ASP A 49 6.29 -5.53 -9.10
N GLN A 50 5.50 -4.96 -10.02
CA GLN A 50 4.10 -5.33 -10.23
C GLN A 50 3.95 -6.78 -10.69
N SER A 51 4.94 -7.33 -11.41
CA SER A 51 4.91 -8.71 -11.89
C SER A 51 4.80 -9.73 -10.74
N ARG A 52 5.33 -9.39 -9.56
CA ARG A 52 5.26 -10.22 -8.35
C ARG A 52 3.91 -10.12 -7.64
N ILE A 53 3.18 -9.03 -7.86
CA ILE A 53 1.96 -8.68 -7.14
C ILE A 53 0.71 -9.20 -7.88
N ILE A 54 0.77 -9.25 -9.21
CA ILE A 54 -0.34 -9.64 -10.11
C ILE A 54 -0.84 -11.09 -9.89
N GLY A 55 -0.06 -11.96 -9.23
CA GLY A 55 -0.48 -13.33 -8.86
C GLY A 55 -1.22 -13.42 -7.51
N ASN A 56 -0.74 -14.30 -6.61
CA ASN A 56 -1.31 -14.46 -5.25
C ASN A 56 -1.30 -13.16 -4.40
N GLY A 57 -0.44 -12.19 -4.75
CA GLY A 57 -0.27 -10.93 -4.03
C GLY A 57 -1.44 -9.95 -4.15
N VAL A 58 -2.37 -10.14 -5.09
CA VAL A 58 -3.57 -9.30 -5.21
C VAL A 58 -4.47 -9.42 -3.99
N ARG A 59 -4.48 -10.58 -3.32
CA ARG A 59 -5.26 -10.78 -2.09
C ARG A 59 -4.75 -9.89 -0.97
N GLU A 60 -3.45 -9.76 -0.83
CA GLU A 60 -2.79 -8.93 0.19
C GLU A 60 -3.08 -7.44 -0.05
N LEU A 61 -3.26 -7.04 -1.31
CA LEU A 61 -3.68 -5.67 -1.63
C LEU A 61 -5.10 -5.36 -1.15
N LYS A 62 -5.99 -6.34 -0.96
CA LYS A 62 -7.40 -6.07 -0.61
C LYS A 62 -7.56 -5.40 0.75
N GLU A 63 -6.61 -5.59 1.67
CA GLU A 63 -6.65 -4.95 2.99
C GLU A 63 -6.32 -3.46 2.92
N PHE A 64 -5.57 -3.05 1.90
CA PHE A 64 -5.08 -1.69 1.72
C PHE A 64 -5.79 -0.94 0.59
N PHE A 65 -6.30 -1.65 -0.42
CA PHE A 65 -6.79 -1.07 -1.65
C PHE A 65 -8.19 -1.56 -2.01
N THR A 66 -9.01 -0.63 -2.50
CA THR A 66 -10.25 -0.88 -3.23
C THR A 66 -9.93 -0.90 -4.72
N PHE A 67 -10.35 -1.95 -5.41
CA PHE A 67 -10.20 -2.12 -6.85
C PHE A 67 -11.22 -3.13 -7.38
N GLU A 68 -11.48 -3.06 -8.67
CA GLU A 68 -12.25 -4.06 -9.40
C GLU A 68 -11.28 -4.98 -10.15
N LEU A 69 -11.55 -6.28 -10.12
CA LEU A 69 -10.80 -7.23 -10.95
C LEU A 69 -11.27 -7.07 -12.41
N PRO A 70 -10.35 -6.95 -13.38
CA PRO A 70 -10.75 -6.88 -14.77
C PRO A 70 -11.47 -8.17 -15.21
N PRO A 71 -12.32 -8.10 -16.26
CA PRO A 71 -13.05 -9.27 -16.76
C PRO A 71 -12.12 -10.40 -17.21
N THR A 72 -10.92 -10.04 -17.68
CA THR A 72 -9.80 -10.95 -17.82
C THR A 72 -9.09 -11.03 -16.47
N GLU A 73 -8.86 -12.23 -15.92
CA GLU A 73 -8.06 -12.44 -14.70
C GLU A 73 -6.57 -12.03 -14.86
N GLN A 74 -6.24 -11.32 -15.93
CA GLN A 74 -4.94 -10.81 -16.29
C GLN A 74 -5.02 -9.29 -16.34
N PHE A 75 -4.14 -8.64 -15.58
CA PHE A 75 -3.82 -7.23 -15.69
C PHE A 75 -2.30 -7.09 -15.62
N THR A 76 -1.75 -6.06 -16.24
CA THR A 76 -0.29 -5.87 -16.32
C THR A 76 0.17 -4.65 -15.53
N THR A 77 -0.76 -3.77 -15.18
CA THR A 77 -0.48 -2.46 -14.61
C THR A 77 -1.44 -2.14 -13.47
N ILE A 78 -0.89 -1.53 -12.42
CA ILE A 78 -1.58 -0.94 -11.28
C ILE A 78 -1.39 0.58 -11.35
N LYS A 79 -2.52 1.31 -11.34
CA LYS A 79 -2.53 2.77 -11.32
C LYS A 79 -3.17 3.29 -10.05
N ASN A 80 -2.49 4.21 -9.35
CA ASN A 80 -3.07 4.93 -8.22
C ASN A 80 -4.21 5.86 -8.66
N LEU A 81 -5.36 5.78 -8.00
CA LEU A 81 -6.49 6.69 -8.20
C LEU A 81 -6.62 7.67 -7.04
N THR A 82 -6.81 7.16 -5.82
CA THR A 82 -6.93 7.97 -4.61
C THR A 82 -6.07 7.39 -3.48
N PRO A 83 -5.31 8.21 -2.74
CA PRO A 83 -4.58 7.73 -1.58
C PRO A 83 -5.54 7.29 -0.47
N GLY A 84 -5.12 6.28 0.29
CA GLY A 84 -5.76 5.86 1.53
C GLY A 84 -5.22 6.64 2.72
N LYS A 85 -5.75 6.34 3.91
CA LYS A 85 -5.35 6.95 5.17
C LYS A 85 -4.98 5.90 6.20
N LEU A 86 -3.93 6.21 6.96
CA LEU A 86 -3.46 5.45 8.10
C LEU A 86 -3.56 6.31 9.36
N GLU A 87 -3.82 5.66 10.48
CA GLU A 87 -3.68 6.23 11.83
C GLU A 87 -2.69 5.40 12.64
N LYS A 88 -1.82 6.07 13.39
CA LYS A 88 -0.85 5.42 14.28
C LYS A 88 -1.56 4.99 15.57
N ARG A 89 -1.50 3.70 15.91
CA ARG A 89 -2.00 3.11 17.16
C ARG A 89 -1.07 1.99 17.58
N ASP A 90 -0.73 1.89 18.85
CA ASP A 90 0.09 0.81 19.42
C ASP A 90 1.39 0.51 18.61
N ASP A 91 2.09 1.57 18.17
CA ASP A 91 3.31 1.51 17.35
C ASP A 91 3.16 0.86 15.94
N ALA A 92 1.92 0.77 15.46
CA ALA A 92 1.58 0.36 14.10
C ALA A 92 0.72 1.41 13.38
N TRP A 93 0.77 1.38 12.05
CA TRP A 93 -0.09 2.18 11.18
C TRP A 93 -1.28 1.35 10.75
N HIS A 94 -2.49 1.76 11.12
CA HIS A 94 -3.73 1.05 10.80
C HIS A 94 -4.48 1.72 9.67
N VAL A 95 -5.01 0.94 8.73
CA VAL A 95 -5.85 1.45 7.64
C VAL A 95 -7.18 1.92 8.22
N VAL A 96 -7.43 3.22 8.12
CA VAL A 96 -8.74 3.83 8.44
C VAL A 96 -9.52 4.20 7.19
N GLN A 97 -8.84 4.31 6.04
CA GLN A 97 -9.46 4.47 4.74
C GLN A 97 -8.60 3.75 3.69
N LYS A 98 -9.19 2.82 2.93
CA LYS A 98 -8.49 2.14 1.83
C LYS A 98 -8.15 3.12 0.72
N ALA A 99 -6.99 2.92 0.10
CA ALA A 99 -6.62 3.59 -1.14
C ALA A 99 -7.44 3.01 -2.31
N SER A 100 -7.53 3.72 -3.42
CA SER A 100 -8.17 3.20 -4.64
C SER A 100 -7.14 3.06 -5.75
N ILE A 101 -7.14 1.91 -6.42
CA ILE A 101 -6.29 1.63 -7.58
C ILE A 101 -7.13 1.11 -8.74
N ALA A 102 -6.65 1.33 -9.96
CA ALA A 102 -7.15 0.68 -11.17
C ALA A 102 -6.18 -0.41 -11.61
N LEU A 103 -6.75 -1.52 -12.09
CA LEU A 103 -6.03 -2.65 -12.68
C LEU A 103 -6.30 -2.64 -14.20
N SER A 104 -5.25 -2.73 -15.02
CA SER A 104 -5.33 -2.73 -16.49
C SER A 104 -4.26 -3.59 -17.14
#